data_AF-A0A1F6AZZ3-F1
#
_entry.id   AF-A0A1F6AZZ3-F1
#
_cell.length_a   1.000
_cell.length_b   1.000
_cell.length_c   1.000
_cell.angle_alpha   90.00
_cell.angle_beta   90.00
_cell.angle_gamma   90.00
#
_symmetry.space_group_name_H-M   'P 1'
#
loop_
_entity.id
_entity.type
_entity.pdbx_description
1 polymer ?
#
loop_
_entity_poly.entity_id
_entity_poly.type
_entity_poly.pdbx_seq_one_letter_code
_entity_poly.pdbx_strand_id
1 'polypeptide(L)'
;MKRVRLPKIVCIGGGTGTFVALKGLKHYSSHLSAIVTMSDSGGSNKRIRDEFGLLPTSDLRQCLVALSDENGGVGLLRKLFMYRFEKGKGITGMTFGNLFMAALADILGSQEEAIRQTGKVLRIQGTVIPVSFTNTNVFAEYEDGHVVTEEHLIDEPSHDGKMRITKVYLKPKAKANPEALEAIAKADLLVLGPGDLYTSLLPNVLVDGVADAIRTSKAKKAYVVNLMTKYGQTYNFTASDHLRVLEQHIGSLPHYAIVNSAKLSNEALAVYAKSEEKPVSDDLRKSQKCQVIRADVVSHQFTEKPKSDTLVRSLIRHDSAKLAEILMKLLSKEP
;
A
#
# COMPACT_ATOMS: atom_id res chain seq x y z
N MET A 1 -30.97 17.86 15.50
CA MET A 1 -30.34 17.17 14.33
C MET A 1 -29.23 16.26 14.85
N LYS A 2 -29.32 14.93 14.68
CA LYS A 2 -28.18 14.04 14.98
C LYS A 2 -27.05 14.41 14.02
N ARG A 3 -25.91 14.91 14.54
CA ARG A 3 -24.70 15.10 13.72
C ARG A 3 -24.33 13.75 13.11
N VAL A 4 -24.36 13.64 11.79
CA VAL A 4 -23.89 12.45 11.09
C VAL A 4 -22.39 12.33 11.37
N ARG A 5 -22.00 11.34 12.17
CA ARG A 5 -20.59 11.09 12.49
C ARG A 5 -19.92 10.53 11.24
N LEU A 6 -18.88 11.19 10.74
CA LEU A 6 -18.06 10.67 9.65
C LEU A 6 -17.35 9.37 10.09
N PRO A 7 -17.28 8.35 9.22
CA PRO A 7 -16.70 7.07 9.57
C PRO A 7 -15.18 7.16 9.69
N LYS A 8 -14.61 6.39 10.63
CA LYS A 8 -13.17 6.21 10.79
C LYS A 8 -12.72 5.08 9.86
N ILE A 9 -11.87 5.40 8.89
CA ILE A 9 -11.43 4.45 7.88
C ILE A 9 -9.92 4.32 7.97
N VAL A 10 -9.42 3.08 7.99
CA VAL A 10 -7.98 2.80 8.00
C VAL A 10 -7.61 2.02 6.75
N CYS A 11 -6.72 2.57 5.94
CA CYS A 11 -6.12 1.86 4.81
C CYS A 11 -4.77 1.28 5.25
N ILE A 12 -4.57 -0.03 5.07
CA ILE A 12 -3.34 -0.74 5.43
C ILE A 12 -2.72 -1.28 4.15
N GLY A 13 -1.48 -0.88 3.86
CA GLY A 13 -0.77 -1.34 2.66
C GLY A 13 0.48 -0.52 2.38
N GLY A 14 0.75 -0.29 1.11
CA GLY A 14 1.90 0.48 0.63
C GLY A 14 1.73 0.94 -0.81
N GLY A 15 2.72 1.67 -1.30
CA GLY A 15 2.87 2.05 -2.69
C GLY A 15 1.71 2.80 -3.33
N THR A 16 1.59 2.59 -4.63
CA THR A 16 0.63 3.30 -5.49
C THR A 16 -0.81 2.82 -5.33
N GLY A 17 -1.03 1.61 -4.81
CA GLY A 17 -2.37 1.08 -4.58
C GLY A 17 -3.08 1.79 -3.41
N THR A 18 -2.42 1.88 -2.25
CA THR A 18 -2.93 2.63 -1.10
C THR A 18 -3.16 4.10 -1.45
N PHE A 19 -2.26 4.71 -2.25
CA PHE A 19 -2.44 6.06 -2.77
C PHE A 19 -3.80 6.26 -3.47
N VAL A 20 -4.20 5.30 -4.34
CA VAL A 20 -5.46 5.37 -5.08
C VAL A 20 -6.66 5.28 -4.14
N ALA A 21 -6.64 4.36 -3.17
CA ALA A 21 -7.72 4.22 -2.20
C ALA A 21 -7.88 5.51 -1.37
N LEU A 22 -6.78 6.05 -0.84
CA LEU A 22 -6.77 7.29 -0.07
C LEU A 22 -7.30 8.48 -0.87
N LYS A 23 -6.87 8.61 -2.14
CA LYS A 23 -7.29 9.70 -3.02
C LYS A 23 -8.81 9.74 -3.21
N GLY A 24 -9.46 8.58 -3.29
CA GLY A 24 -10.92 8.50 -3.39
C GLY A 24 -11.62 8.70 -2.05
N LEU A 25 -11.15 8.02 -1.00
CA LEU A 25 -11.80 7.99 0.31
C LEU A 25 -11.76 9.33 1.05
N LYS A 26 -10.76 10.19 0.79
CA LYS A 26 -10.69 11.53 1.42
C LYS A 26 -11.90 12.42 1.13
N HIS A 27 -12.64 12.15 0.05
CA HIS A 27 -13.87 12.87 -0.28
C HIS A 27 -15.07 12.46 0.59
N TYR A 28 -14.96 11.35 1.32
CA TYR A 28 -16.04 10.79 2.13
C TYR A 28 -15.81 10.91 3.64
N SER A 29 -14.56 11.01 4.10
CA SER A 29 -14.24 11.20 5.51
C SER A 29 -12.91 11.89 5.71
N SER A 30 -12.88 12.82 6.68
CA SER A 30 -11.65 13.41 7.21
C SER A 30 -10.98 12.57 8.29
N HIS A 31 -11.62 11.48 8.74
CA HIS A 31 -11.06 10.52 9.72
C HIS A 31 -10.42 9.32 9.00
N LEU A 32 -9.53 9.62 8.05
CA LEU A 32 -8.80 8.62 7.26
C LEU A 32 -7.40 8.42 7.85
N SER A 33 -7.03 7.18 8.12
CA SER A 33 -5.66 6.82 8.52
C SER A 33 -5.03 5.90 7.48
N ALA A 34 -3.79 6.19 7.09
CA ALA A 34 -2.99 5.33 6.24
C ALA A 34 -1.90 4.68 7.10
N ILE A 35 -1.94 3.36 7.25
CA ILE A 35 -0.88 2.58 7.90
C ILE A 35 0.00 2.00 6.80
N VAL A 36 1.29 2.35 6.83
CA VAL A 36 2.24 1.97 5.77
C VAL A 36 3.47 1.27 6.30
N THR A 37 4.01 0.38 5.46
CA THR A 37 5.22 -0.37 5.74
C THR A 37 6.46 0.54 5.72
N MET A 38 7.46 0.19 6.52
CA MET A 38 8.76 0.84 6.60
C MET A 38 9.90 -0.10 6.18
N SER A 39 9.58 -1.15 5.40
CA SER A 39 10.53 -2.17 4.94
C SER A 39 10.97 -2.02 3.47
N ASP A 40 10.48 -1.01 2.75
CA ASP A 40 10.86 -0.73 1.36
C ASP A 40 12.36 -0.44 1.26
N SER A 41 13.04 -1.09 0.33
CA SER A 41 14.49 -1.02 0.17
C SER A 41 14.91 -0.58 -1.22
N GLY A 42 13.96 -0.22 -2.10
CA GLY A 42 14.20 0.07 -3.50
C GLY A 42 14.50 1.55 -3.80
N GLY A 43 15.18 1.78 -4.91
CA GLY A 43 15.34 3.11 -5.52
C GLY A 43 15.81 4.20 -4.55
N SER A 44 15.02 5.28 -4.42
CA SER A 44 15.35 6.39 -3.52
C SER A 44 15.31 6.01 -2.04
N ASN A 45 14.60 4.96 -1.63
CA ASN A 45 14.59 4.54 -0.22
C ASN A 45 15.92 3.91 0.20
N LYS A 46 16.56 3.15 -0.70
CA LYS A 46 17.91 2.61 -0.46
C LYS A 46 18.86 3.72 -0.03
N ARG A 47 18.86 4.82 -0.78
CA ARG A 47 19.69 5.99 -0.48
C ARG A 47 19.30 6.69 0.82
N ILE A 48 18.00 6.84 1.11
CA ILE A 48 17.52 7.40 2.39
C ILE A 48 17.99 6.54 3.57
N ARG A 49 17.99 5.21 3.43
CA ARG A 49 18.45 4.29 4.48
C ARG A 49 19.97 4.33 4.63
N ASP A 50 20.69 4.13 3.54
CA ASP A 50 22.14 3.90 3.54
C ASP A 50 22.93 5.20 3.81
N GLU A 51 22.48 6.34 3.26
CA GLU A 51 23.19 7.62 3.35
C GLU A 51 22.71 8.50 4.51
N PHE A 52 21.43 8.42 4.91
CA PHE A 52 20.85 9.27 5.96
C PHE A 52 20.50 8.51 7.25
N GLY A 53 20.59 7.17 7.27
CA GLY A 53 20.23 6.36 8.44
C GLY A 53 18.74 6.38 8.79
N LEU A 54 17.89 6.82 7.88
CA LEU A 54 16.44 6.98 8.09
C LEU A 54 15.66 5.78 7.54
N LEU A 55 14.48 5.53 8.10
CA LEU A 55 13.57 4.55 7.52
C LEU A 55 13.01 5.06 6.17
N PRO A 56 12.50 4.15 5.31
CA PRO A 56 11.94 4.48 4.00
C PRO A 56 10.84 5.53 4.07
N THR A 57 10.83 6.49 3.15
CA THR A 57 9.85 7.58 3.14
C THR A 57 8.93 7.58 1.92
N SER A 58 9.21 6.77 0.89
CA SER A 58 8.44 6.85 -0.36
C SER A 58 6.95 6.56 -0.20
N ASP A 59 6.58 5.55 0.58
CA ASP A 59 5.17 5.18 0.79
C ASP A 59 4.44 6.16 1.71
N LEU A 60 5.11 6.64 2.75
CA LEU A 60 4.63 7.74 3.58
C LEU A 60 4.36 8.98 2.73
N ARG A 61 5.34 9.38 1.91
CA ARG A 61 5.26 10.53 1.00
C ARG A 61 4.10 10.40 0.03
N GLN A 62 3.90 9.22 -0.56
CA GLN A 62 2.76 8.96 -1.44
C GLN A 62 1.44 9.16 -0.69
N CYS A 63 1.28 8.57 0.50
CA CYS A 63 0.07 8.72 1.30
C CYS A 63 -0.18 10.17 1.72
N LEU A 64 0.88 10.90 2.11
CA LEU A 64 0.80 12.33 2.45
C LEU A 64 0.31 13.16 1.25
N VAL A 65 0.83 12.89 0.04
CA VAL A 65 0.36 13.56 -1.18
C VAL A 65 -1.07 13.16 -1.51
N ALA A 66 -1.46 11.89 -1.38
CA ALA A 66 -2.83 11.44 -1.64
C ALA A 66 -3.84 12.20 -0.78
N LEU A 67 -3.52 12.36 0.50
CA LEU A 67 -4.35 13.01 1.51
C LEU A 67 -4.26 14.55 1.50
N SER A 68 -3.25 15.13 0.86
CA SER A 68 -3.12 16.59 0.78
C SER A 68 -4.31 17.24 0.07
N ASP A 69 -4.56 18.49 0.41
CA ASP A 69 -5.62 19.29 -0.23
C ASP A 69 -5.30 19.48 -1.73
N GLU A 70 -6.34 19.35 -2.55
CA GLU A 70 -6.26 19.62 -3.99
C GLU A 70 -6.71 21.06 -4.31
N ASN A 71 -7.40 21.70 -3.38
CA ASN A 71 -7.97 23.03 -3.55
C ASN A 71 -7.07 24.09 -2.87
N GLY A 72 -6.62 25.07 -3.65
CA GLY A 72 -5.90 26.25 -3.17
C GLY A 72 -4.38 26.08 -3.03
N GLY A 73 -3.59 26.65 -3.95
CA GLY A 73 -2.13 26.92 -3.85
C GLY A 73 -1.16 25.73 -3.69
N VAL A 74 -1.57 24.64 -3.04
CA VAL A 74 -0.78 23.45 -2.68
C VAL A 74 -0.54 22.55 -3.89
N GLY A 75 -1.19 22.81 -5.02
CA GLY A 75 -0.96 22.07 -6.28
C GLY A 75 0.51 22.06 -6.72
N LEU A 76 1.24 23.18 -6.55
CA LEU A 76 2.68 23.22 -6.80
C LEU A 76 3.45 22.38 -5.78
N LEU A 77 3.10 22.47 -4.50
CA LEU A 77 3.77 21.72 -3.44
C LEU A 77 3.59 20.20 -3.62
N ARG A 78 2.40 19.74 -4.01
CA ARG A 78 2.16 18.34 -4.39
C ARG A 78 3.04 17.90 -5.54
N LYS A 79 3.15 18.73 -6.59
CA LYS A 79 4.04 18.46 -7.73
C LYS A 79 5.49 18.36 -7.28
N LEU A 80 5.95 19.25 -6.40
CA LEU A 80 7.30 19.20 -5.82
C LEU A 80 7.49 17.91 -5.02
N PHE A 81 6.56 17.53 -4.15
CA PHE A 81 6.68 16.28 -3.39
C PHE A 81 6.67 15.02 -4.26
N MET A 82 6.10 15.08 -5.46
CA MET A 82 6.15 13.98 -6.44
C MET A 82 7.32 14.10 -7.43
N TYR A 83 8.03 15.22 -7.44
CA TYR A 83 9.10 15.49 -8.40
C TYR A 83 10.28 14.56 -8.16
N ARG A 84 10.71 13.86 -9.22
CA ARG A 84 11.91 13.03 -9.26
C ARG A 84 12.98 13.75 -10.07
N PHE A 85 14.17 13.91 -9.49
CA PHE A 85 15.30 14.54 -10.18
C PHE A 85 15.80 13.64 -11.31
N GLU A 86 15.78 14.14 -12.55
CA GLU A 86 16.31 13.42 -13.72
C GLU A 86 17.82 13.62 -13.93
N LYS A 87 18.38 14.65 -13.32
CA LYS A 87 19.77 15.07 -13.48
C LYS A 87 20.33 15.64 -12.18
N GLY A 88 21.65 15.59 -12.04
CA GLY A 88 22.39 16.11 -10.87
C GLY A 88 23.18 15.02 -10.14
N LYS A 89 24.48 15.25 -9.95
CA LYS A 89 25.37 14.31 -9.24
C LYS A 89 24.90 14.14 -7.80
N GLY A 90 24.66 12.90 -7.37
CA GLY A 90 24.20 12.58 -6.02
C GLY A 90 22.71 12.87 -5.76
N ILE A 91 21.93 13.36 -6.72
CA ILE A 91 20.49 13.59 -6.54
C ILE A 91 19.62 12.96 -7.62
N THR A 92 20.19 12.59 -8.78
CA THR A 92 19.48 11.83 -9.82
C THR A 92 18.76 10.62 -9.22
N GLY A 93 17.49 10.44 -9.59
CA GLY A 93 16.63 9.37 -9.10
C GLY A 93 15.98 9.64 -7.74
N MET A 94 16.45 10.62 -6.95
CA MET A 94 15.79 11.01 -5.71
C MET A 94 14.50 11.76 -6.00
N THR A 95 13.54 11.69 -5.07
CA THR A 95 12.38 12.58 -5.08
C THR A 95 12.61 13.73 -4.13
N PHE A 96 12.18 14.94 -4.52
CA PHE A 96 12.26 16.11 -3.64
C PHE A 96 11.53 15.87 -2.32
N GLY A 97 10.35 15.23 -2.33
CA GLY A 97 9.63 14.96 -1.09
C GLY A 97 10.40 14.05 -0.12
N ASN A 98 11.12 13.02 -0.60
CA ASN A 98 11.94 12.19 0.27
C ASN A 98 13.12 12.99 0.86
N LEU A 99 13.77 13.85 0.07
CA LEU A 99 14.85 14.73 0.54
C LEU A 99 14.33 15.76 1.56
N PHE A 100 13.16 16.34 1.30
CA PHE A 100 12.49 17.25 2.23
C PHE A 100 12.22 16.57 3.58
N MET A 101 11.65 15.36 3.54
CA MET A 101 11.37 14.60 4.77
C MET A 101 12.64 14.21 5.51
N ALA A 102 13.72 13.89 4.79
CA ALA A 102 15.02 13.61 5.40
C ALA A 102 15.61 14.85 6.10
N ALA A 103 15.63 15.99 5.42
CA ALA A 103 16.10 17.25 6.00
C ALA A 103 15.25 17.66 7.22
N LEU A 104 13.94 17.47 7.16
CA LEU A 104 13.05 17.78 8.28
C LEU A 104 13.27 16.84 9.47
N ALA A 105 13.54 15.55 9.23
CA ALA A 105 13.88 14.60 10.28
C ALA A 105 15.20 14.95 10.96
N ASP A 106 16.20 15.37 10.19
CA ASP A 106 17.50 15.84 10.70
C ASP A 106 17.35 17.09 11.57
N ILE A 107 16.63 18.11 11.08
CA ILE A 107 16.35 19.36 11.82
C ILE A 107 15.62 19.09 13.15
N LEU A 108 14.65 18.17 13.15
CA LEU A 108 13.81 17.88 14.31
C LEU A 108 14.40 16.80 15.23
N GLY A 109 15.45 16.10 14.80
CA GLY A 109 15.98 14.92 15.48
C GLY A 109 14.98 13.77 15.61
N SER A 110 13.90 13.76 14.82
CA SER A 110 12.83 12.77 14.91
C SER A 110 12.13 12.56 13.58
N GLN A 111 12.21 11.33 13.06
CA GLN A 111 11.50 10.94 11.84
C GLN A 111 9.97 10.92 12.05
N GLU A 112 9.50 10.58 13.25
CA GLU A 112 8.07 10.63 13.59
C GLU A 112 7.54 12.07 13.49
N GLU A 113 8.23 13.03 14.13
CA GLU A 113 7.79 14.42 14.12
C GLU A 113 7.91 15.02 12.72
N ALA A 114 8.92 14.62 11.93
CA ALA A 114 9.02 15.03 10.53
C ALA A 114 7.83 14.58 9.69
N ILE A 115 7.31 13.36 9.90
CA ILE A 115 6.10 12.89 9.21
C ILE A 115 4.89 13.73 9.61
N ARG A 116 4.70 13.98 10.92
CA ARG A 116 3.59 14.81 11.43
C ARG A 116 3.65 16.24 10.87
N GLN A 117 4.82 16.86 10.87
CA GLN A 117 5.02 18.22 10.37
C GLN A 117 4.88 18.29 8.84
N THR A 118 5.35 17.27 8.11
CA THR A 118 5.11 17.18 6.66
C THR A 118 3.61 17.13 6.35
N GLY A 119 2.83 16.40 7.14
CA GLY A 119 1.37 16.40 7.02
C GLY A 119 0.74 17.78 7.20
N LYS A 120 1.23 18.59 8.14
CA LYS A 120 0.79 19.98 8.35
C LYS A 120 1.16 20.88 7.17
N VAL A 121 2.39 20.78 6.68
CA VAL A 121 2.89 21.52 5.51
C VAL A 121 2.04 21.23 4.27
N LEU A 122 1.65 19.97 4.07
CA LEU A 122 0.80 19.53 2.97
C LEU A 122 -0.71 19.68 3.23
N ARG A 123 -1.10 20.13 4.43
CA ARG A 123 -2.50 20.30 4.85
C ARG A 123 -3.35 19.05 4.58
N ILE A 124 -2.86 17.90 5.01
CA ILE A 124 -3.53 16.61 4.74
C ILE A 124 -4.87 16.49 5.46
N GLN A 125 -5.82 15.80 4.83
CA GLN A 125 -7.09 15.40 5.42
C GLN A 125 -7.00 13.94 5.90
N GLY A 126 -6.53 13.75 7.12
CA GLY A 126 -6.32 12.43 7.71
C GLY A 126 -4.96 12.32 8.39
N THR A 127 -4.47 11.10 8.56
CA THR A 127 -3.19 10.81 9.23
C THR A 127 -2.44 9.72 8.50
N VAL A 128 -1.12 9.87 8.38
CA VAL A 128 -0.23 8.86 7.82
C VAL A 128 0.65 8.33 8.95
N ILE A 129 0.60 7.02 9.17
CA ILE A 129 1.15 6.34 10.34
C ILE A 129 2.12 5.25 9.85
N PRO A 130 3.42 5.35 10.17
CA PRO A 130 4.33 4.21 10.03
C PRO A 130 3.84 3.03 10.86
N VAL A 131 3.76 1.84 10.27
CA VAL A 131 3.37 0.63 11.00
C VAL A 131 4.36 0.30 12.13
N SER A 132 5.62 0.69 11.96
CA SER A 132 6.71 0.49 12.93
C SER A 132 7.81 1.52 12.71
N PHE A 133 8.56 1.84 13.76
CA PHE A 133 9.84 2.54 13.68
C PHE A 133 11.05 1.60 13.83
N THR A 134 10.82 0.29 13.85
CA THR A 134 11.91 -0.69 13.84
C THR A 134 12.51 -0.76 12.44
N ASN A 135 13.83 -0.59 12.35
CA ASN A 135 14.55 -0.85 11.11
C ASN A 135 14.55 -2.35 10.80
N THR A 136 13.72 -2.77 9.85
CA THR A 136 13.55 -4.16 9.45
C THR A 136 13.54 -4.31 7.94
N ASN A 137 13.86 -5.52 7.48
CA ASN A 137 13.72 -5.94 6.10
C ASN A 137 12.72 -7.09 6.01
N VAL A 138 12.03 -7.18 4.87
CA VAL A 138 11.21 -8.34 4.51
C VAL A 138 12.11 -9.45 3.95
N PHE A 139 11.80 -10.68 4.33
CA PHE A 139 12.43 -11.91 3.88
C PHE A 139 11.37 -12.80 3.27
N ALA A 140 11.64 -13.35 2.09
CA ALA A 140 10.80 -14.35 1.44
C ALA A 140 11.61 -15.62 1.19
N GLU A 141 11.07 -16.76 1.64
CA GLU A 141 11.59 -18.09 1.37
C GLU A 141 10.73 -18.74 0.29
N TYR A 142 11.37 -19.30 -0.73
CA TYR A 142 10.75 -19.93 -1.90
C TYR A 142 10.72 -21.45 -1.74
N GLU A 143 9.95 -22.12 -2.59
CA GLU A 143 9.70 -23.56 -2.50
C GLU A 143 10.94 -24.45 -2.68
N ASP A 144 12.00 -23.93 -3.29
CA ASP A 144 13.29 -24.60 -3.42
C ASP A 144 14.28 -24.29 -2.27
N GLY A 145 13.82 -23.52 -1.28
CA GLY A 145 14.60 -23.12 -0.11
C GLY A 145 15.42 -21.84 -0.30
N HIS A 146 15.42 -21.20 -1.47
CA HIS A 146 16.08 -19.90 -1.63
C HIS A 146 15.41 -18.86 -0.74
N VAL A 147 16.23 -18.05 -0.07
CA VAL A 147 15.78 -16.92 0.74
C VAL A 147 16.23 -15.62 0.08
N VAL A 148 15.27 -14.79 -0.28
CA VAL A 148 15.52 -13.44 -0.78
C VAL A 148 15.21 -12.45 0.33
N THR A 149 16.11 -11.48 0.48
CA THR A 149 16.03 -10.44 1.50
C THR A 149 15.83 -9.10 0.83
N GLU A 150 15.15 -8.19 1.51
CA GLU A 150 14.85 -6.85 1.02
C GLU A 150 13.72 -6.83 -0.02
N GLU A 151 12.88 -5.80 0.08
CA GLU A 151 11.65 -5.70 -0.70
C GLU A 151 11.91 -5.63 -2.21
N HIS A 152 12.85 -4.79 -2.66
CA HIS A 152 13.09 -4.62 -4.10
C HIS A 152 13.60 -5.88 -4.81
N LEU A 153 14.30 -6.77 -4.10
CA LEU A 153 14.80 -8.04 -4.66
C LEU A 153 13.71 -9.11 -4.73
N ILE A 154 12.64 -8.97 -3.94
CA ILE A 154 11.43 -9.81 -4.03
C ILE A 154 10.52 -9.29 -5.14
N ASP A 155 10.47 -7.97 -5.31
CA ASP A 155 9.71 -7.29 -6.35
C ASP A 155 10.28 -7.53 -7.75
N GLU A 156 11.61 -7.55 -7.89
CA GLU A 156 12.33 -7.78 -9.14
C GLU A 156 13.32 -8.95 -8.94
N PRO A 157 12.84 -10.21 -8.94
CA PRO A 157 13.65 -11.38 -8.62
C PRO A 157 14.72 -11.66 -9.69
N SER A 158 15.92 -12.03 -9.25
CA SER A 158 16.99 -12.57 -10.12
C SER A 158 16.91 -14.08 -10.34
N HIS A 159 16.01 -14.77 -9.61
CA HIS A 159 15.75 -16.21 -9.69
C HIS A 159 14.49 -16.49 -10.53
N ASP A 160 14.10 -17.76 -10.65
CA ASP A 160 12.84 -18.13 -11.31
C ASP A 160 11.63 -17.61 -10.52
N GLY A 161 11.03 -16.50 -10.99
CA GLY A 161 9.89 -15.86 -10.35
C GLY A 161 8.58 -16.63 -10.50
N LYS A 162 8.60 -17.84 -11.07
CA LYS A 162 7.49 -18.78 -11.06
C LYS A 162 7.36 -19.51 -9.72
N MET A 163 8.45 -19.57 -8.96
CA MET A 163 8.50 -20.23 -7.68
C MET A 163 7.57 -19.57 -6.67
N ARG A 164 6.93 -20.40 -5.85
CA ARG A 164 6.03 -19.93 -4.80
C ARG A 164 6.79 -19.52 -3.55
N ILE A 165 6.40 -18.38 -2.98
CA ILE A 165 6.82 -18.00 -1.63
C ILE A 165 6.10 -18.90 -0.63
N THR A 166 6.87 -19.70 0.11
CA THR A 166 6.37 -20.61 1.14
C THR A 166 6.33 -19.96 2.52
N LYS A 167 7.19 -18.96 2.76
CA LYS A 167 7.25 -18.22 4.02
C LYS A 167 7.70 -16.79 3.80
N VAL A 168 7.07 -15.85 4.52
CA VAL A 168 7.47 -14.44 4.56
C VAL A 168 7.55 -13.98 6.00
N TYR A 169 8.58 -13.18 6.33
CA TYR A 169 8.80 -12.68 7.69
C TYR A 169 9.63 -11.41 7.69
N LEU A 170 9.63 -10.72 8.84
CA LEU A 170 10.44 -9.53 9.09
C LEU A 170 11.66 -9.88 9.95
N LYS A 171 12.84 -9.38 9.59
CA LYS A 171 14.05 -9.53 10.40
C LYS A 171 14.87 -8.23 10.40
N PRO A 172 15.19 -7.68 11.59
CA PRO A 172 14.72 -8.09 12.92
C PRO A 172 13.18 -8.00 13.06
N LYS A 173 12.61 -8.69 14.05
CA LYS A 173 11.18 -8.56 14.35
C LYS A 173 10.84 -7.09 14.63
N ALA A 174 9.78 -6.60 14.03
CA ALA A 174 9.36 -5.22 14.16
C ALA A 174 8.24 -5.09 15.19
N LYS A 175 8.35 -4.07 16.05
CA LYS A 175 7.30 -3.74 17.02
C LYS A 175 6.32 -2.75 16.42
N ALA A 176 5.02 -2.99 16.57
CA ALA A 176 4.01 -2.07 16.07
C ALA A 176 4.12 -0.68 16.73
N ASN A 177 3.91 0.35 15.92
CA ASN A 177 3.64 1.70 16.40
C ASN A 177 2.30 1.68 17.17
N PRO A 178 2.27 2.12 18.45
CA PRO A 178 1.03 2.19 19.22
C PRO A 178 -0.09 2.97 18.52
N GLU A 179 0.24 4.05 17.79
CA GLU A 179 -0.73 4.85 17.03
C GLU A 179 -1.39 4.03 15.91
N ALA A 180 -0.65 3.10 15.30
CA ALA A 180 -1.19 2.20 14.28
C ALA A 180 -2.20 1.20 14.89
N LEU A 181 -1.87 0.62 16.05
CA LEU A 181 -2.78 -0.29 16.76
C LEU A 181 -4.04 0.42 17.24
N GLU A 182 -3.90 1.66 17.74
CA GLU A 182 -5.04 2.48 18.17
C GLU A 182 -5.96 2.85 17.01
N ALA A 183 -5.39 3.21 15.85
CA ALA A 183 -6.16 3.49 14.65
C ALA A 183 -6.97 2.26 14.20
N ILE A 184 -6.35 1.07 14.18
CA ILE A 184 -7.03 -0.20 13.84
C ILE A 184 -8.16 -0.51 14.82
N ALA A 185 -7.94 -0.31 16.12
CA ALA A 185 -8.92 -0.59 17.15
C ALA A 185 -10.14 0.34 17.09
N LYS A 186 -9.95 1.60 16.67
CA LYS A 186 -10.99 2.63 16.60
C LYS A 186 -11.70 2.70 15.25
N ALA A 187 -11.28 1.92 14.26
CA ALA A 187 -11.80 1.97 12.90
C ALA A 187 -13.25 1.47 12.82
N ASP A 188 -14.01 2.08 11.91
CA ASP A 188 -15.31 1.56 11.47
C ASP A 188 -15.13 0.67 10.22
N LEU A 189 -14.11 0.94 9.40
CA LEU A 189 -13.70 0.15 8.22
C LEU A 189 -12.16 0.01 8.15
N LEU A 190 -11.68 -1.21 7.97
CA LEU A 190 -10.30 -1.53 7.57
C LEU A 190 -10.29 -1.90 6.09
N VAL A 191 -9.48 -1.20 5.31
CA VAL A 191 -9.22 -1.46 3.89
C VAL A 191 -7.83 -2.07 3.78
N LEU A 192 -7.76 -3.34 3.40
CA LEU A 192 -6.52 -4.08 3.21
C LEU A 192 -6.15 -4.01 1.73
N GLY A 193 -5.03 -3.36 1.42
CA GLY A 193 -4.64 -3.03 0.06
C GLY A 193 -5.50 -1.91 -0.57
N PRO A 194 -5.49 -1.77 -1.91
CA PRO A 194 -4.74 -2.58 -2.85
C PRO A 194 -3.23 -2.32 -2.76
N GLY A 195 -2.43 -3.31 -3.14
CA GLY A 195 -0.98 -3.25 -3.13
C GLY A 195 -0.39 -4.65 -3.26
N ASP A 196 0.90 -4.75 -3.54
CA ASP A 196 1.56 -6.04 -3.68
C ASP A 196 1.45 -6.85 -2.39
N LEU A 197 1.04 -8.12 -2.52
CA LEU A 197 0.64 -8.93 -1.37
C LEU A 197 1.81 -9.10 -0.41
N TYR A 198 2.98 -9.53 -0.91
CA TYR A 198 4.13 -9.89 -0.09
C TYR A 198 5.03 -8.70 0.27
N THR A 199 5.01 -7.62 -0.52
CA THR A 199 5.92 -6.48 -0.35
C THR A 199 5.25 -5.18 0.10
N SER A 200 3.92 -5.05 -0.05
CA SER A 200 3.17 -3.86 0.41
C SER A 200 2.18 -4.17 1.54
N LEU A 201 1.42 -5.26 1.45
CA LEU A 201 0.37 -5.56 2.44
C LEU A 201 0.90 -6.39 3.61
N LEU A 202 1.44 -7.59 3.36
CA LEU A 202 1.91 -8.48 4.42
C LEU A 202 3.01 -7.87 5.30
N PRO A 203 3.95 -7.03 4.81
CA PRO A 203 4.93 -6.40 5.69
C PRO A 203 4.30 -5.53 6.78
N ASN A 204 3.09 -5.01 6.58
CA ASN A 204 2.34 -4.36 7.67
C ASN A 204 1.76 -5.39 8.65
N VAL A 205 1.16 -6.47 8.14
CA VAL A 205 0.51 -7.51 8.94
C VAL A 205 1.51 -8.28 9.81
N LEU A 206 2.73 -8.50 9.31
CA LEU A 206 3.82 -9.22 9.95
C LEU A 206 4.46 -8.47 11.13
N VAL A 207 4.14 -7.20 11.33
CA VAL A 207 4.60 -6.44 12.49
C VAL A 207 3.90 -6.93 13.75
N ASP A 208 4.66 -7.17 14.81
CA ASP A 208 4.16 -7.78 16.05
C ASP A 208 2.96 -6.99 16.61
N GLY A 209 1.82 -7.66 16.73
CA GLY A 209 0.56 -7.11 17.23
C GLY A 209 -0.43 -6.62 16.17
N VAL A 210 -0.01 -6.39 14.93
CA VAL A 210 -0.89 -5.85 13.87
C VAL A 210 -1.92 -6.87 13.42
N ALA A 211 -1.52 -8.11 13.14
CA ALA A 211 -2.44 -9.19 12.77
C ALA A 211 -3.55 -9.40 13.82
N ASP A 212 -3.17 -9.43 15.10
CA ASP A 212 -4.11 -9.58 16.22
C ASP A 212 -5.05 -8.37 16.35
N ALA A 213 -4.55 -7.16 16.17
CA ALA A 213 -5.38 -5.95 16.17
C ALA A 213 -6.39 -5.96 15.01
N ILE A 214 -5.97 -6.37 13.81
CA ILE A 214 -6.89 -6.52 12.66
C ILE A 214 -7.94 -7.58 12.98
N ARG A 215 -7.53 -8.77 13.44
CA ARG A 215 -8.43 -9.90 13.73
C ARG A 215 -9.49 -9.55 14.78
N THR A 216 -9.09 -8.88 15.86
CA THR A 216 -9.96 -8.53 16.99
C THR A 216 -10.76 -7.23 16.80
N SER A 217 -10.41 -6.41 15.82
CA SER A 217 -11.13 -5.16 15.53
C SER A 217 -12.60 -5.42 15.17
N LYS A 218 -13.48 -4.57 15.70
CA LYS A 218 -14.93 -4.57 15.39
C LYS A 218 -15.24 -3.95 14.03
N ALA A 219 -14.26 -3.33 13.38
CA ALA A 219 -14.41 -2.74 12.06
C ALA A 219 -14.84 -3.77 11.02
N LYS A 220 -15.57 -3.28 10.00
CA LYS A 220 -15.73 -4.03 8.75
C LYS A 220 -14.34 -4.18 8.11
N LYS A 221 -14.04 -5.36 7.53
CA LYS A 221 -12.73 -5.67 6.93
C LYS A 221 -12.92 -5.94 5.46
N ALA A 222 -12.34 -5.12 4.59
CA ALA A 222 -12.45 -5.26 3.14
C ALA A 222 -11.05 -5.44 2.55
N TYR A 223 -10.83 -6.53 1.83
CA TYR A 223 -9.63 -6.73 1.03
C TYR A 223 -9.89 -6.34 -0.43
N VAL A 224 -9.01 -5.51 -0.99
CA VAL A 224 -9.06 -5.13 -2.40
C VAL A 224 -8.08 -6.02 -3.16
N VAL A 225 -8.61 -6.98 -3.92
CA VAL A 225 -7.80 -7.97 -4.63
C VAL A 225 -7.01 -7.29 -5.75
N ASN A 226 -5.76 -7.69 -5.93
CA ASN A 226 -4.89 -7.19 -6.98
C ASN A 226 -5.50 -7.42 -8.37
N LEU A 227 -5.26 -6.49 -9.31
CA LEU A 227 -5.76 -6.60 -10.68
C LEU A 227 -4.94 -7.58 -11.53
N MET A 228 -3.62 -7.60 -11.28
CA MET A 228 -2.63 -8.42 -11.98
C MET A 228 -1.86 -9.25 -10.96
N THR A 229 -1.42 -10.43 -11.38
CA THR A 229 -0.38 -11.21 -10.69
C THR A 229 0.96 -10.49 -10.81
N LYS A 230 1.89 -10.77 -9.91
CA LYS A 230 3.26 -10.23 -9.93
C LYS A 230 4.28 -11.35 -10.04
N TYR A 231 5.19 -11.25 -11.00
CA TYR A 231 6.28 -12.21 -11.15
C TYR A 231 7.17 -12.19 -9.90
N GLY A 232 7.58 -13.36 -9.39
CA GLY A 232 8.31 -13.49 -8.13
C GLY A 232 7.47 -13.51 -6.86
N GLN A 233 6.19 -13.17 -6.93
CA GLN A 233 5.35 -13.07 -5.72
C GLN A 233 4.06 -13.88 -5.82
N THR A 234 3.25 -13.54 -6.82
CA THR A 234 1.89 -14.07 -6.97
C THR A 234 1.71 -14.70 -8.34
N TYR A 235 2.78 -15.31 -8.88
CA TYR A 235 2.75 -15.99 -10.17
C TYR A 235 1.61 -17.02 -10.21
N ASN A 236 0.73 -16.87 -11.20
CA ASN A 236 -0.49 -17.68 -11.37
C ASN A 236 -1.48 -17.67 -10.19
N PHE A 237 -1.39 -16.73 -9.24
CA PHE A 237 -2.36 -16.64 -8.16
C PHE A 237 -3.75 -16.30 -8.69
N THR A 238 -4.74 -16.99 -8.13
CA THR A 238 -6.15 -16.64 -8.21
C THR A 238 -6.54 -15.69 -7.07
N ALA A 239 -7.76 -15.17 -7.11
CA ALA A 239 -8.31 -14.39 -6.01
C ALA A 239 -8.41 -15.22 -4.72
N SER A 240 -8.71 -16.52 -4.81
CA SER A 240 -8.74 -17.41 -3.63
C SER A 240 -7.35 -17.64 -3.04
N ASP A 241 -6.30 -17.67 -3.85
CA ASP A 241 -4.91 -17.80 -3.35
C ASP A 241 -4.50 -16.56 -2.54
N HIS A 242 -4.85 -15.36 -3.01
CA HIS A 242 -4.60 -14.12 -2.25
C HIS A 242 -5.32 -14.14 -0.89
N LEU A 243 -6.60 -14.53 -0.86
CA LEU A 243 -7.36 -14.62 0.39
C LEU A 243 -6.79 -15.67 1.34
N ARG A 244 -6.34 -16.82 0.82
CA ARG A 244 -5.74 -17.89 1.62
C ARG A 244 -4.47 -17.40 2.32
N VAL A 245 -3.57 -16.74 1.58
CA VAL A 245 -2.35 -16.17 2.15
C VAL A 245 -2.70 -15.10 3.18
N LEU A 246 -3.66 -14.22 2.89
CA LEU A 246 -4.06 -13.20 3.85
C LEU A 246 -4.67 -13.79 5.14
N GLU A 247 -5.52 -14.81 5.00
CA GLU A 247 -6.12 -15.54 6.14
C GLU A 247 -5.04 -16.22 6.98
N GLN A 248 -4.04 -16.84 6.36
CA GLN A 248 -2.93 -17.49 7.07
C GLN A 248 -2.15 -16.51 7.96
N HIS A 249 -1.97 -15.26 7.52
CA HIS A 249 -1.18 -14.27 8.25
C HIS A 249 -1.98 -13.45 9.26
N ILE A 250 -3.28 -13.21 9.02
CA ILE A 250 -4.15 -12.50 9.96
C ILE A 250 -4.77 -13.47 10.99
N GLY A 251 -5.01 -14.72 10.59
CA GLY A 251 -5.77 -15.72 11.34
C GLY A 251 -7.29 -15.62 11.16
N SER A 252 -7.77 -14.86 10.17
CA SER A 252 -9.19 -14.75 9.81
C SER A 252 -9.38 -14.14 8.42
N LEU A 253 -10.43 -14.55 7.70
CA LEU A 253 -10.84 -13.91 6.45
C LEU A 253 -11.36 -12.47 6.67
N PRO A 254 -11.14 -11.57 5.69
CA PRO A 254 -11.85 -10.30 5.66
C PRO A 254 -13.36 -10.55 5.43
N HIS A 255 -14.20 -9.64 5.92
CA HIS A 255 -15.65 -9.73 5.71
C HIS A 255 -16.03 -9.53 4.23
N TYR A 256 -15.24 -8.75 3.49
CA TYR A 256 -15.47 -8.46 2.08
C TYR A 256 -14.21 -8.66 1.24
N ALA A 257 -14.37 -9.21 0.05
CA ALA A 257 -13.35 -9.23 -1.00
C ALA A 257 -13.85 -8.46 -2.21
N ILE A 258 -13.15 -7.41 -2.60
CA ILE A 258 -13.49 -6.59 -3.78
C ILE A 258 -12.66 -7.11 -4.95
N VAL A 259 -13.35 -7.58 -5.99
CA VAL A 259 -12.74 -8.17 -7.18
C VAL A 259 -13.18 -7.40 -8.41
N ASN A 260 -12.24 -7.10 -9.29
CA ASN A 260 -12.54 -6.44 -10.55
C ASN A 260 -13.36 -7.33 -11.47
N SER A 261 -14.45 -6.78 -12.02
CA SER A 261 -15.27 -7.43 -13.04
C SER A 261 -15.15 -6.79 -14.43
N ALA A 262 -14.41 -5.69 -14.57
CA ALA A 262 -14.21 -5.01 -15.85
C ALA A 262 -13.10 -5.67 -16.67
N LYS A 263 -13.22 -5.58 -18.00
CA LYS A 263 -12.14 -5.97 -18.91
C LYS A 263 -10.98 -4.99 -18.81
N LEU A 264 -9.76 -5.52 -18.76
CA LEU A 264 -8.53 -4.74 -18.82
C LEU A 264 -8.16 -4.46 -20.28
N SER A 265 -7.45 -3.35 -20.54
CA SER A 265 -7.01 -2.99 -21.89
C SER A 265 -6.06 -4.05 -22.47
N ASN A 266 -6.29 -4.45 -23.72
CA ASN A 266 -5.44 -5.44 -24.41
C ASN A 266 -4.01 -4.93 -24.60
N GLU A 267 -3.83 -3.62 -24.84
CA GLU A 267 -2.52 -2.98 -24.95
C GLU A 267 -1.76 -3.08 -23.63
N ALA A 268 -2.43 -2.81 -22.51
CA ALA A 268 -1.85 -2.97 -21.18
C ALA A 268 -1.46 -4.44 -20.93
N LEU A 269 -2.38 -5.38 -21.18
CA LEU A 269 -2.16 -6.81 -20.99
C LEU A 269 -0.98 -7.33 -21.81
N ALA A 270 -0.79 -6.83 -23.04
CA ALA A 270 0.35 -7.18 -23.86
C ALA A 270 1.70 -6.72 -23.27
N VAL A 271 1.72 -5.63 -22.48
CA VAL A 271 2.92 -5.22 -21.75
C VAL A 271 3.15 -6.12 -20.54
N TYR A 272 2.13 -6.39 -19.72
CA TYR A 272 2.25 -7.28 -18.56
C TYR A 272 2.68 -8.70 -18.94
N ALA A 273 2.19 -9.23 -20.06
CA ALA A 273 2.57 -10.55 -20.56
C ALA A 273 4.08 -10.68 -20.84
N LYS A 274 4.77 -9.58 -21.20
CA LYS A 274 6.24 -9.58 -21.39
C LYS A 274 7.01 -9.78 -20.08
N SER A 275 6.37 -9.50 -18.95
CA SER A 275 6.91 -9.69 -17.60
C SER A 275 6.31 -10.93 -16.91
N GLU A 276 5.69 -11.84 -17.68
CA GLU A 276 5.01 -13.04 -17.17
C GLU A 276 3.89 -12.76 -16.15
N GLU A 277 3.30 -11.56 -16.23
CA GLU A 277 2.19 -11.14 -15.39
C GLU A 277 0.85 -11.21 -16.15
N LYS A 278 -0.21 -11.63 -15.45
CA LYS A 278 -1.54 -11.81 -16.03
C LYS A 278 -2.64 -11.33 -15.07
N PRO A 279 -3.88 -11.13 -15.54
CA PRO A 279 -4.98 -10.76 -14.66
C PRO A 279 -5.20 -11.81 -13.57
N VAL A 280 -5.46 -11.36 -12.34
CA VAL A 280 -5.85 -12.26 -11.26
C VAL A 280 -7.22 -12.85 -11.60
N SER A 281 -7.30 -14.18 -11.66
CA SER A 281 -8.54 -14.87 -11.97
C SER A 281 -9.49 -14.86 -10.78
N ASP A 282 -10.75 -14.51 -11.02
CA ASP A 282 -11.82 -14.63 -10.03
C ASP A 282 -12.37 -16.06 -10.00
N ASP A 283 -11.95 -16.83 -9.00
CA ASP A 283 -12.42 -18.18 -8.70
C ASP A 283 -13.27 -18.24 -7.40
N LEU A 284 -13.62 -17.07 -6.85
CA LEU A 284 -14.27 -16.99 -5.54
C LEU A 284 -15.73 -17.41 -5.60
N ARG A 285 -16.10 -18.36 -4.73
CA ARG A 285 -17.48 -18.80 -4.55
C ARG A 285 -18.19 -17.92 -3.52
N LYS A 286 -19.54 -17.91 -3.56
CA LYS A 286 -20.33 -17.28 -2.49
C LYS A 286 -20.00 -17.96 -1.16
N SER A 287 -19.59 -17.16 -0.18
CA SER A 287 -19.27 -17.61 1.18
C SER A 287 -19.97 -16.71 2.18
N GLN A 288 -20.43 -17.29 3.29
CA GLN A 288 -20.95 -16.50 4.42
C GLN A 288 -19.83 -15.82 5.22
N LYS A 289 -18.60 -16.35 5.19
CA LYS A 289 -17.46 -15.82 5.94
C LYS A 289 -16.80 -14.62 5.25
N CYS A 290 -16.90 -14.55 3.92
CA CYS A 290 -16.34 -13.48 3.10
C CYS A 290 -17.29 -13.19 1.94
N GLN A 291 -17.90 -12.01 1.93
CA GLN A 291 -18.78 -11.58 0.85
C GLN A 291 -17.95 -11.04 -0.32
N VAL A 292 -18.12 -11.66 -1.50
CA VAL A 292 -17.45 -11.24 -2.73
C VAL A 292 -18.23 -10.11 -3.40
N ILE A 293 -17.57 -8.97 -3.58
CA ILE A 293 -18.10 -7.81 -4.30
C ILE A 293 -17.39 -7.72 -5.65
N ARG A 294 -18.13 -8.02 -6.72
CA ARG A 294 -17.66 -7.91 -8.10
C ARG A 294 -18.10 -6.57 -8.66
N ALA A 295 -17.15 -5.74 -9.07
CA ALA A 295 -17.43 -4.43 -9.63
C ALA A 295 -16.35 -3.98 -10.58
N ASP A 296 -16.69 -3.05 -11.48
CA ASP A 296 -15.71 -2.30 -12.23
C ASP A 296 -14.98 -1.35 -11.27
N VAL A 297 -13.71 -1.65 -11.02
CA VAL A 297 -12.84 -0.86 -10.15
C VAL A 297 -11.58 -0.40 -10.86
N VAL A 298 -11.55 -0.44 -12.20
CA VAL A 298 -10.35 -0.15 -12.99
C VAL A 298 -10.40 1.26 -13.56
N SER A 299 -9.25 1.93 -13.53
CA SER A 299 -9.04 3.20 -14.24
C SER A 299 -8.69 2.92 -15.70
N HIS A 300 -9.32 3.65 -16.62
CA HIS A 300 -9.00 3.60 -18.05
C HIS A 300 -7.87 4.56 -18.44
N GLN A 301 -7.24 5.24 -17.47
CA GLN A 301 -6.09 6.11 -17.72
C GLN A 301 -4.78 5.34 -17.53
N PHE A 302 -3.91 5.40 -18.54
CA PHE A 302 -2.55 4.88 -18.43
C PHE A 302 -1.67 5.83 -17.64
N THR A 303 -0.78 5.28 -16.80
CA THR A 303 0.21 6.10 -16.09
C THR A 303 1.53 6.08 -16.85
N GLU A 304 2.01 7.25 -17.28
CA GLU A 304 3.35 7.37 -17.87
C GLU A 304 4.44 7.27 -16.77
N LYS A 305 5.52 6.53 -17.07
CA LYS A 305 6.66 6.34 -16.18
C LYS A 305 7.76 7.36 -16.53
N PRO A 306 8.28 8.16 -15.56
CA PRO A 306 9.42 9.03 -15.80
C PRO A 306 10.68 8.24 -16.20
N LYS A 307 11.52 8.78 -17.10
CA LYS A 307 12.74 8.10 -17.58
C LYS A 307 13.75 7.80 -16.47
N SER A 308 13.77 8.61 -15.42
CA SER A 308 14.65 8.47 -14.25
C SER A 308 14.15 7.49 -13.18
N ASP A 309 12.92 6.97 -13.32
CA ASP A 309 12.42 5.92 -12.46
C ASP A 309 12.94 4.58 -12.98
N THR A 310 13.83 3.93 -12.25
CA THR A 310 14.39 2.64 -12.70
C THR A 310 13.44 1.49 -12.40
N LEU A 311 12.56 1.62 -11.41
CA LEU A 311 11.68 0.55 -10.91
C LEU A 311 10.53 0.22 -11.86
N VAL A 312 10.16 -1.05 -12.00
CA VAL A 312 8.97 -1.45 -12.76
C VAL A 312 7.70 -0.88 -12.08
N ARG A 313 6.79 -0.27 -12.85
CA ARG A 313 5.57 0.36 -12.34
C ARG A 313 4.33 -0.26 -12.95
N SER A 314 3.29 -0.42 -12.13
CA SER A 314 1.97 -0.86 -12.59
C SER A 314 1.37 0.17 -13.57
N LEU A 315 1.06 -0.29 -14.78
CA LEU A 315 0.40 0.50 -15.82
C LEU A 315 -1.11 0.58 -15.62
N ILE A 316 -1.71 -0.50 -15.12
CA ILE A 316 -3.13 -0.56 -14.76
C ILE A 316 -3.27 -0.20 -13.29
N ARG A 317 -4.30 0.58 -12.96
CA ARG A 317 -4.62 0.96 -11.59
C ARG A 317 -6.09 0.81 -11.31
N HIS A 318 -6.39 0.67 -10.02
CA HIS A 318 -7.75 0.88 -9.55
C HIS A 318 -8.20 2.32 -9.85
N ASP A 319 -9.49 2.53 -10.08
CA ASP A 319 -10.11 3.84 -10.12
C ASP A 319 -10.43 4.30 -8.70
N SER A 320 -9.90 5.46 -8.30
CA SER A 320 -10.06 5.96 -6.93
C SER A 320 -11.52 6.27 -6.57
N ALA A 321 -12.30 6.81 -7.51
CA ALA A 321 -13.68 7.20 -7.25
C ALA A 321 -14.59 5.97 -7.16
N LYS A 322 -14.48 5.04 -8.13
CA LYS A 322 -15.25 3.78 -8.12
C LYS A 322 -14.95 2.95 -6.88
N LEU A 323 -13.66 2.81 -6.54
CA LEU A 323 -13.24 2.04 -5.36
C LEU A 323 -13.76 2.65 -4.06
N ALA A 324 -13.66 3.97 -3.90
CA ALA A 324 -14.16 4.65 -2.71
C ALA A 324 -15.69 4.50 -2.57
N GLU A 325 -16.45 4.65 -3.66
CA GLU A 325 -17.90 4.46 -3.64
C GLU A 325 -18.30 3.06 -3.14
N ILE A 326 -17.63 2.02 -3.64
CA ILE A 326 -17.87 0.63 -3.22
C ILE A 326 -17.55 0.44 -1.74
N LEU A 327 -16.39 0.92 -1.28
CA LEU A 327 -15.97 0.81 0.11
C LEU A 327 -16.94 1.52 1.06
N MET A 328 -17.45 2.69 0.67
CA MET A 328 -18.42 3.44 1.45
C MET A 328 -19.78 2.75 1.52
N LYS A 329 -20.24 2.10 0.44
CA LYS A 329 -21.46 1.27 0.45
C LYS A 329 -21.37 0.11 1.45
N LEU A 330 -20.17 -0.39 1.75
CA LEU A 330 -20.00 -1.44 2.77
C LEU A 330 -20.39 -0.94 4.16
N LEU A 331 -20.17 0.33 4.47
CA LEU A 331 -20.54 0.91 5.76
C LEU A 331 -22.05 1.12 5.89
N SER A 332 -22.73 1.47 4.79
CA SER A 332 -24.17 1.77 4.75
C SER A 332 -25.09 0.56 4.91
N LYS A 333 -24.60 -0.65 4.61
CA LYS A 333 -25.36 -1.89 4.79
C LYS A 333 -25.23 -2.35 6.24
N GLU A 334 -26.27 -2.20 7.05
CA GLU A 334 -26.37 -3.00 8.28
C GLU A 334 -26.48 -4.49 7.89
N PRO A 335 -25.82 -5.40 8.62
CA PRO A 335 -25.88 -6.84 8.35
C PRO A 335 -27.30 -7.40 8.49
#